data_AF-A0A1G7Y7D3-F1
#
_entry.id   AF-A0A1G7Y7D3-F1
#
_cell.length_a   1.000
_cell.length_b   1.000
_cell.length_c   1.000
_cell.angle_alpha   90.00
_cell.angle_beta   90.00
_cell.angle_gamma   90.00
#
_symmetry.space_group_name_H-M   'P 1'
#
loop_
_entity.id
_entity.type
_entity.pdbx_description
1 polymer ?
#
loop_
_entity_poly.entity_id
_entity_poly.type
_entity_poly.pdbx_seq_one_letter_code
_entity_poly.pdbx_strand_id
1 'polypeptide(L)' 'MQHPRTERCPVSVNIPPLQFKDAKLAETVLSAVASSGLAPSRLDLEITEGTLLDNCRH' A
#
# COMPACT_ATOMS: atom_id res chain seq x y z
N MET A 1 -26.45 -5.92 13.64
CA MET A 1 -25.47 -6.48 12.69
C MET A 1 -24.17 -5.70 12.82
N GLN A 2 -23.42 -5.88 13.91
CA GLN A 2 -22.09 -5.30 14.06
C GLN A 2 -21.08 -6.28 13.43
N HIS A 3 -20.20 -5.80 12.56
CA HIS A 3 -19.05 -6.55 12.05
C HIS A 3 -17.78 -6.15 12.84
N PRO A 4 -17.43 -6.81 13.95
CA PRO A 4 -16.11 -6.67 14.56
C PRO A 4 -15.21 -7.77 14.00
N ARG A 5 -14.36 -7.48 13.00
CA ARG A 5 -13.30 -8.44 12.62
C ARG A 5 -12.08 -7.86 11.88
N THR A 6 -11.80 -6.57 11.95
CA THR A 6 -10.57 -6.00 11.36
C THR A 6 -9.42 -5.86 12.37
N GLU A 7 -9.60 -6.28 13.62
CA GLU A 7 -8.65 -5.99 14.70
C GLU A 7 -7.27 -6.66 14.58
N ARG A 8 -7.04 -7.61 13.66
CA ARG A 8 -5.77 -8.39 13.58
C ARG A 8 -5.28 -8.81 12.18
N CYS A 9 -5.90 -8.36 11.09
CA CYS A 9 -5.44 -8.78 9.75
C CYS A 9 -4.30 -7.85 9.26
N PRO A 10 -3.18 -8.38 8.75
CA PRO A 10 -2.19 -7.57 8.04
C PRO A 10 -2.82 -6.96 6.78
N VAL A 11 -2.37 -5.76 6.43
CA VAL A 11 -2.81 -5.00 5.27
C VAL A 11 -1.62 -4.88 4.33
N SER A 12 -1.71 -5.53 3.16
CA SER A 12 -0.72 -5.37 2.10
C SER A 12 -1.19 -4.32 1.09
N VAL A 13 -0.30 -3.39 0.75
CA VAL A 13 -0.53 -2.34 -0.23
C VAL A 13 0.48 -2.49 -1.36
N ASN A 14 -0.03 -2.60 -2.58
CA ASN A 14 0.77 -2.70 -3.78
C ASN A 14 1.19 -1.32 -4.27
N ILE A 15 2.49 -1.09 -4.44
CA ILE A 15 3.05 0.17 -4.92
C ILE A 15 3.71 -0.07 -6.29
N PRO A 16 3.35 0.69 -7.33
CA PRO A 16 4.02 0.62 -8.62
C PRO A 16 5.45 1.19 -8.54
N PRO A 17 6.40 0.70 -9.35
CA PRO A 17 7.82 1.05 -9.26
C PRO A 17 8.10 2.54 -9.53
N LEU A 18 7.22 3.22 -10.26
CA LEU A 18 7.33 4.66 -10.49
C LEU A 18 7.06 5.47 -9.21
N GLN A 19 6.12 5.05 -8.37
CA GLN A 19 5.82 5.72 -7.09
C GLN A 19 6.87 5.43 -6.03
N PHE A 20 7.58 4.30 -6.12
CA PHE A 20 8.70 3.99 -5.20
C PHE A 20 9.84 5.02 -5.28
N LYS A 21 10.03 5.65 -6.44
CA LYS A 21 11.06 6.71 -6.64
C LYS A 21 10.63 8.05 -6.05
N ASP A 22 9.39 8.19 -5.61
CA ASP A 22 8.88 9.44 -5.05
C ASP A 22 9.31 9.58 -3.59
N ALA A 23 10.11 10.61 -3.30
CA ALA A 23 10.61 10.87 -1.95
C ALA A 23 9.48 11.13 -0.93
N LYS A 24 8.28 11.52 -1.41
CA LYS A 24 7.10 11.76 -0.55
C LYS A 24 6.29 10.50 -0.28
N LEU A 25 6.59 9.37 -0.94
CA LEU A 25 5.89 8.11 -0.72
C LEU A 25 5.96 7.70 0.76
N ALA A 26 7.16 7.76 1.37
CA ALA A 26 7.35 7.41 2.76
C ALA A 26 6.51 8.31 3.70
N GLU A 27 6.52 9.62 3.49
CA GLU A 27 5.70 10.57 4.27
C GLU A 27 4.20 10.34 4.11
N THR A 28 3.78 10.01 2.88
CA THR A 28 2.38 9.71 2.55
C THR A 28 1.92 8.44 3.27
N VAL A 29 2.72 7.38 3.23
CA VAL A 29 2.44 6.13 3.93
C VAL A 29 2.39 6.35 5.44
N LEU A 30 3.38 7.04 6.01
CA LEU A 30 3.42 7.35 7.44
C LEU A 30 2.19 8.12 7.90
N SER A 31 1.79 9.14 7.14
CA SER A 31 0.60 9.96 7.42
C SER A 31 -0.68 9.13 7.33
N ALA A 32 -0.79 8.25 6.33
CA ALA A 32 -1.94 7.37 6.15
C ALA A 32 -2.06 6.34 7.29
N VAL A 33 -0.95 5.72 7.70
CA VAL A 33 -0.91 4.78 8.83
C VAL A 33 -1.28 5.49 10.14
N ALA A 34 -0.73 6.68 10.38
CA ALA A 34 -1.05 7.47 11.57
C ALA A 34 -2.53 7.89 11.61
N SER A 35 -3.09 8.33 10.48
CA SER A 35 -4.49 8.77 10.38
C SER A 35 -5.49 7.60 10.49
N SER A 36 -5.12 6.42 9.99
CA SER A 36 -5.96 5.21 10.05
C SER A 36 -5.93 4.50 11.40
N GLY A 37 -5.00 4.86 12.30
CA GLY A 37 -4.78 4.13 13.56
C GLY A 37 -4.27 2.70 13.35
N LEU A 38 -3.77 2.39 12.15
CA LEU A 38 -3.18 1.09 11.84
C LEU A 38 -1.84 0.99 12.57
N ALA A 39 -1.59 -0.14 13.24
CA ALA A 39 -0.25 -0.36 13.78
C ALA A 39 0.73 -0.54 12.60
N PRO A 40 1.88 0.16 12.57
CA PRO A 40 2.81 0.11 11.44
C PRO A 40 3.31 -1.31 11.15
N SER A 41 3.43 -2.16 12.18
CA SER A 41 3.78 -3.57 12.04
C SER A 41 2.76 -4.43 11.28
N ARG A 42 1.58 -3.88 10.94
CA ARG A 42 0.55 -4.55 10.15
C ARG A 42 0.53 -4.11 8.69
N LEU A 43 1.26 -3.06 8.34
CA LEU A 43 1.36 -2.60 6.97
C LEU A 43 2.51 -3.32 6.28
N ASP A 44 2.18 -3.98 5.18
CA ASP A 44 3.14 -4.58 4.26
C ASP A 44 3.07 -3.82 2.93
N LEU A 45 4.23 -3.41 2.42
CA LEU A 45 4.33 -2.69 1.15
C LEU A 45 5.00 -3.59 0.13
N GLU A 46 4.23 -4.03 -0.87
CA GLU A 46 4.74 -4.85 -1.96
C GLU A 46 4.97 -3.97 -3.19
N ILE A 47 6.20 -3.98 -3.72
CA ILE A 47 6.47 -3.35 -5.02
C ILE A 47 6.10 -4.36 -6.08
N THR A 48 5.00 -4.12 -6.78
CA THR A 48 4.59 -5.00 -7.88
C THR A 48 5.35 -4.60 -9.13
N GLU A 49 6.08 -5.54 -9.75
CA GLU A 49 6.62 -5.42 -11.12
C GLU A 49 5.50 -5.45 -12.19
N GLY A 50 4.28 -5.06 -11.82
CA GLY A 50 3.05 -5.23 -12.56
C GLY A 50 2.69 -4.02 -13.41
N THR A 51 3.64 -3.45 -14.15
CA THR A 51 3.32 -2.56 -15.28
C THR A 51 4.41 -2.65 -16.36
N LEU A 52 4.60 -3.86 -16.90
CA LEU A 52 5.31 -4.09 -18.18
C LEU A 52 4.33 -4.55 -19.29
N LEU A 53 3.04 -4.24 -19.15
CA LEU A 53 1.99 -4.57 -20.12
C LEU A 53 1.18 -3.34 -20.57
N ASP A 54 1.84 -2.19 -20.70
CA ASP A 54 1.39 -1.12 -21.59
C ASP A 54 2.29 -1.20 -22.83
N ASN A 55 1.72 -1.24 -24.04
CA ASN A 55 2.35 -1.48 -25.35
C ASN A 55 2.36 -2.91 -25.91
N CYS A 56 1.24 -3.63 -25.88
CA CYS A 56 1.00 -4.67 -26.90
C CYS A 56 -0.48 -4.89 -27.21
N ARG A 57 -1.16 -3.89 -27.80
CA ARG A 57 -2.29 -4.04 -28.76
C ARG A 57 -2.34 -2.75 -29.61
N HIS A 58 -1.66 -2.71 -30.75
CA HIS A 58 -2.18 -2.86 -32.13
C HIS A 58 -3.42 -2.00 -32.42
#